data_AF-A0A554GTT5-F1
#
_entry.id   AF-A0A554GTT5-F1
#
_cell.length_a   1.000
_cell.length_b   1.000
_cell.length_c   1.000
_cell.angle_alpha   90.00
_cell.angle_beta   90.00
_cell.angle_gamma   90.00
#
_symmetry.space_group_name_H-M   'P 1'
#
loop_
_entity.id
_entity.type
_entity.pdbx_description
1 polymer ?
#
loop_
_entity_poly.entity_id
_entity_poly.type
_entity_poly.pdbx_seq_one_letter_code
_entity_poly.pdbx_strand_id
1 'polypeptide(L)'
;MKKVKSASIDSLPKYFRLITVLGLLLAILLLASAVYIIVDGVTPVYGRLWRNAPIIEVQYIAYALLAAPFIAILMGYAAIAAFTTRKVFSPEPGTRAAKFQSVMFKLFLKTLLYVSLPLPILTTLWLVSTGYSLCNDLRPSGSGWQTFWVNNQNACFKPDTYINDHWPCKVVDGKKMCLQADGR
;
A
#
# COMPACT_ATOMS: atom_id res chain seq x y z
N MET A 1 -33.77 -36.05 1.42
CA MET A 1 -33.52 -34.84 0.61
C MET A 1 -34.16 -33.62 1.30
N LYS A 2 -33.38 -32.77 1.96
CA LYS A 2 -33.90 -31.51 2.55
C LYS A 2 -34.06 -30.49 1.42
N LYS A 3 -35.30 -30.12 1.10
CA LYS A 3 -35.61 -28.93 0.29
C LYS A 3 -35.07 -27.71 1.04
N VAL A 4 -33.93 -27.19 0.59
CA VAL A 4 -33.46 -25.86 1.00
C VAL A 4 -34.49 -24.88 0.46
N LYS A 5 -35.31 -24.31 1.35
CA LYS A 5 -36.22 -23.21 1.04
C LYS A 5 -35.37 -22.10 0.42
N SER A 6 -35.52 -21.87 -0.88
CA SER A 6 -35.02 -20.66 -1.52
C SER A 6 -35.67 -19.48 -0.78
N ALA A 7 -34.87 -18.68 -0.09
CA ALA A 7 -35.36 -17.46 0.53
C ALA A 7 -36.09 -16.63 -0.53
N SER A 8 -37.33 -16.27 -0.20
CA SER A 8 -38.27 -15.54 -1.03
C SER A 8 -37.66 -14.24 -1.57
N ILE A 9 -38.09 -13.88 -2.77
CA ILE A 9 -37.63 -12.77 -3.63
C ILE A 9 -37.99 -11.37 -3.05
N ASP A 10 -38.55 -11.29 -1.84
CA ASP A 10 -39.04 -10.04 -1.22
C ASP A 10 -38.05 -9.32 -0.29
N SER A 11 -36.84 -9.84 -0.07
CA SER A 11 -35.88 -9.28 0.90
C SER A 11 -34.66 -8.61 0.28
N LEU A 12 -34.72 -8.13 -0.96
CA LEU A 12 -33.64 -7.30 -1.50
C LEU A 12 -33.82 -5.89 -0.93
N PRO A 13 -32.94 -5.40 -0.03
CA PRO A 13 -33.16 -4.13 0.64
C PRO A 13 -33.29 -3.01 -0.41
N LYS A 14 -34.15 -2.02 -0.17
CA LYS A 14 -34.33 -0.85 -1.06
C LYS A 14 -33.00 -0.19 -1.46
N TYR A 15 -31.97 -0.37 -0.64
CA TYR A 15 -30.62 0.16 -0.81
C TYR A 15 -29.61 -0.81 -1.43
N PHE A 16 -30.00 -2.02 -1.86
CA PHE A 16 -29.07 -3.03 -2.37
C PHE A 16 -28.22 -2.52 -3.54
N ARG A 17 -28.85 -1.84 -4.51
CA ARG A 17 -28.14 -1.23 -5.65
C ARG A 17 -27.16 -0.15 -5.20
N LEU A 18 -27.57 0.70 -4.26
CA LEU A 18 -26.73 1.74 -3.70
C LEU A 18 -25.49 1.14 -3.01
N ILE A 19 -25.69 0.09 -2.22
CA ILE A 19 -24.60 -0.62 -1.52
C ILE A 19 -23.63 -1.24 -2.54
N THR A 20 -24.12 -1.88 -3.60
CA THR A 20 -23.24 -2.46 -4.63
C THR A 20 -22.46 -1.41 -5.40
N VAL A 21 -23.06 -0.25 -5.70
CA VAL A 21 -22.37 0.85 -6.38
C VAL A 21 -21.33 1.48 -5.46
N LEU A 22 -21.66 1.72 -4.20
CA LEU A 22 -20.71 2.22 -3.21
C LEU A 22 -19.54 1.24 -3.01
N GLY A 23 -19.83 -0.05 -2.92
CA GLY A 23 -18.81 -1.09 -2.83
C GLY A 23 -17.87 -1.12 -4.03
N LEU A 24 -18.40 -0.91 -5.24
CA LEU A 24 -17.58 -0.79 -6.46
C LEU A 24 -16.70 0.47 -6.44
N LEU A 25 -17.24 1.62 -6.01
CA LEU A 25 -16.47 2.86 -5.89
C LEU A 25 -15.34 2.72 -4.86
N LEU A 26 -15.62 2.11 -3.71
CA LEU A 26 -14.61 1.82 -2.69
C LEU A 26 -13.55 0.84 -3.20
N ALA A 27 -13.92 -0.17 -3.99
CA ALA A 27 -12.97 -1.09 -4.59
C ALA A 27 -12.02 -0.39 -5.58
N ILE A 28 -12.55 0.51 -6.43
CA ILE A 28 -11.75 1.30 -7.36
C ILE A 28 -10.80 2.24 -6.60
N LEU A 29 -11.31 2.94 -5.58
CA LEU A 29 -10.52 3.84 -4.75
C LEU A 29 -9.39 3.08 -4.03
N LEU A 30 -9.69 1.90 -3.46
CA LEU A 30 -8.70 1.05 -2.81
C LEU A 30 -7.64 0.57 -3.80
N LEU A 31 -8.03 0.15 -5.00
CA LEU A 31 -7.08 -0.29 -6.02
C LEU A 31 -6.17 0.85 -6.47
N ALA A 32 -6.74 2.01 -6.79
CA ALA A 32 -6.00 3.19 -7.23
C ALA A 32 -5.03 3.69 -6.15
N SER A 33 -5.49 3.79 -4.90
CA SER A 33 -4.65 4.21 -3.77
C SER A 33 -3.56 3.19 -3.47
N ALA A 34 -3.85 1.88 -3.51
CA ALA A 34 -2.84 0.85 -3.35
C ALA A 34 -1.77 0.93 -4.43
N VAL A 35 -2.16 1.06 -5.71
CA VAL A 35 -1.19 1.21 -6.81
C VAL A 35 -0.35 2.47 -6.64
N TYR A 36 -0.99 3.61 -6.33
CA TYR A 36 -0.29 4.86 -6.09
C TYR A 36 0.74 4.74 -4.95
N ILE A 37 0.34 4.20 -3.79
CA ILE A 37 1.23 4.06 -2.62
C ILE A 37 2.35 3.05 -2.88
N ILE A 38 2.13 2.00 -3.67
CA ILE A 38 3.19 1.06 -4.05
C ILE A 38 4.21 1.74 -4.98
N VAL A 39 3.72 2.50 -5.97
CA VAL A 39 4.57 3.19 -6.93
C VAL A 39 5.35 4.33 -6.28
N ASP A 40 4.74 5.08 -5.37
CA ASP A 40 5.36 6.25 -4.73
C ASP A 40 6.13 5.89 -3.44
N GLY A 41 5.63 4.95 -2.64
CA GLY A 41 6.19 4.60 -1.33
C GLY A 41 7.19 3.44 -1.33
N VAL A 42 7.07 2.48 -2.25
CA VAL A 42 7.91 1.26 -2.27
C VAL A 42 8.96 1.31 -3.38
N THR A 43 8.55 1.65 -4.60
CA THR A 43 9.44 1.64 -5.78
C THR A 43 10.65 2.57 -5.63
N PRO A 44 10.52 3.81 -5.11
CA PRO A 44 11.64 4.74 -5.02
C PRO A 44 12.70 4.28 -4.01
N VAL A 45 12.34 3.48 -3.00
CA VAL A 45 13.29 2.91 -2.04
C VAL A 45 14.38 2.14 -2.78
N TYR A 46 13.97 1.22 -3.67
CA TYR A 46 14.91 0.40 -4.43
C TYR A 46 15.66 1.22 -5.49
N GLY A 47 15.01 2.18 -6.14
CA GLY A 47 15.65 3.06 -7.11
C GLY A 47 16.71 3.99 -6.47
N ARG A 48 16.50 4.43 -5.23
CA ARG A 48 17.46 5.23 -4.45
C ARG A 48 18.60 4.36 -3.90
N LEU A 49 18.27 3.15 -3.44
CA LEU A 49 19.27 2.19 -2.96
C LEU A 49 20.22 1.75 -4.09
N TRP A 50 19.69 1.49 -5.28
CA TRP A 50 20.50 1.16 -6.47
C TRP A 50 21.47 2.29 -6.86
N ARG A 51 21.09 3.55 -6.65
CA ARG A 51 21.92 4.73 -6.94
C ARG A 51 22.83 5.14 -5.77
N ASN A 52 22.81 4.42 -4.65
CA ASN A 52 23.50 4.81 -3.41
C ASN A 52 23.15 6.25 -2.96
N ALA A 53 21.87 6.63 -3.04
CA ALA A 53 21.41 7.97 -2.65
C ALA A 53 21.78 8.29 -1.19
N PRO A 54 22.14 9.54 -0.85
CA PRO A 54 22.61 9.89 0.49
C PRO A 54 21.53 9.69 1.57
N ILE A 55 20.26 9.84 1.20
CA ILE A 55 19.10 9.70 2.09
C ILE A 55 18.09 8.79 1.39
N ILE A 56 17.54 7.83 2.13
CA ILE A 56 16.46 6.96 1.68
C ILE A 56 15.31 7.06 2.67
N GLU A 57 14.15 7.45 2.17
CA GLU A 57 12.90 7.42 2.95
C GLU A 57 12.25 6.06 2.76
N VAL A 58 11.92 5.39 3.87
CA VAL A 58 11.21 4.11 3.87
C VAL A 58 9.90 4.29 4.61
N GLN A 59 8.79 4.13 3.87
CA GLN A 59 7.42 4.10 4.38
C GLN A 59 7.00 2.66 4.64
N TYR A 60 7.25 2.14 5.85
CA TYR A 60 6.96 0.74 6.16
C TYR A 60 5.48 0.35 5.99
N ILE A 61 4.56 1.29 6.20
CA ILE A 61 3.13 1.07 5.99
C ILE A 61 2.77 0.80 4.52
N ALA A 62 3.55 1.32 3.57
CA ALA A 62 3.33 1.08 2.14
C ALA A 62 3.52 -0.41 1.78
N TYR A 63 4.40 -1.11 2.49
CA TYR A 63 4.61 -2.55 2.30
C TYR A 63 3.40 -3.37 2.72
N ALA A 64 2.65 -2.94 3.75
CA ALA A 64 1.40 -3.58 4.19
C ALA A 64 0.33 -3.58 3.07
N LEU A 65 0.38 -2.59 2.17
CA LEU A 65 -0.58 -2.41 1.10
C LEU A 65 -0.28 -3.23 -0.15
N LEU A 66 0.86 -3.95 -0.22
CA LEU A 66 1.22 -4.81 -1.36
C LEU A 66 0.17 -5.90 -1.64
N ALA A 67 -0.55 -6.36 -0.63
CA ALA A 67 -1.62 -7.35 -0.79
C ALA A 67 -2.97 -6.72 -1.19
N ALA A 68 -3.18 -5.42 -0.94
CA ALA A 68 -4.47 -4.74 -1.12
C ALA A 68 -5.06 -4.83 -2.54
N PRO A 69 -4.27 -4.80 -3.64
CA PRO A 69 -4.82 -4.92 -4.99
C PRO A 69 -5.66 -6.19 -5.20
N PHE A 70 -5.29 -7.33 -4.60
CA PHE A 70 -6.02 -8.59 -4.78
C PHE A 70 -7.41 -8.55 -4.15
N ILE A 71 -7.54 -7.94 -2.96
CA ILE A 71 -8.83 -7.76 -2.31
C ILE A 71 -9.67 -6.69 -3.02
N ALA A 72 -9.05 -5.61 -3.49
CA ALA A 72 -9.75 -4.58 -4.25
C ALA A 72 -10.36 -5.15 -5.55
N ILE A 73 -9.60 -5.96 -6.29
CA ILE A 73 -10.09 -6.64 -7.51
C ILE A 73 -11.23 -7.61 -7.18
N LEU A 74 -11.08 -8.40 -6.10
CA LEU A 74 -12.14 -9.32 -5.65
C LEU A 74 -13.42 -8.58 -5.26
N MET A 75 -13.31 -7.49 -4.50
CA MET A 75 -14.43 -6.64 -4.10
C MET A 75 -15.12 -6.03 -5.32
N GLY A 76 -14.36 -5.52 -6.29
CA GLY A 76 -14.91 -4.96 -7.53
C GLY A 76 -15.70 -6.00 -8.33
N TYR A 77 -15.14 -7.21 -8.49
CA TYR A 77 -15.82 -8.32 -9.15
C TYR A 77 -17.12 -8.72 -8.41
N ALA A 78 -17.06 -8.86 -7.09
CA ALA A 78 -18.22 -9.20 -6.28
C ALA A 78 -19.32 -8.13 -6.38
N ALA A 79 -18.95 -6.84 -6.38
CA ALA A 79 -19.88 -5.74 -6.53
C ALA A 79 -20.57 -5.74 -7.92
N ILE A 80 -19.82 -5.96 -9.00
CA ILE A 80 -20.36 -6.06 -10.36
C ILE A 80 -21.28 -7.29 -10.48
N ALA A 81 -20.87 -8.45 -9.96
CA ALA A 81 -21.67 -9.67 -9.97
C ALA A 81 -22.96 -9.51 -9.16
N ALA A 82 -22.91 -8.84 -8.00
CA ALA A 82 -24.07 -8.56 -7.19
C ALA A 82 -25.02 -7.57 -7.85
N PHE A 83 -24.49 -6.52 -8.50
CA PHE A 83 -25.29 -5.54 -9.24
C PHE A 83 -26.04 -6.18 -10.42
N THR A 84 -25.36 -7.04 -11.18
CA THR A 84 -25.92 -7.70 -12.37
C THR A 84 -26.92 -8.79 -12.02
N THR A 85 -26.59 -9.67 -11.08
CA THR A 85 -27.46 -10.80 -10.69
C THR A 85 -28.57 -10.40 -9.72
N ARG A 86 -28.50 -9.20 -9.13
CA ARG A 86 -29.38 -8.71 -8.04
C ARG A 86 -29.43 -9.66 -6.84
N LYS A 87 -28.34 -10.37 -6.58
CA LYS A 87 -28.19 -11.32 -5.48
C LYS A 87 -26.88 -11.05 -4.76
N VAL A 88 -26.83 -11.39 -3.47
CA VAL A 88 -25.57 -11.37 -2.73
C VAL A 88 -24.57 -12.28 -3.44
N PHE A 89 -23.34 -11.80 -3.59
CA PHE A 89 -22.28 -12.58 -4.20
C PHE A 89 -21.93 -13.78 -3.31
N SER A 90 -22.43 -14.95 -3.68
CA SER A 90 -22.16 -16.23 -3.04
C SER A 90 -21.99 -17.28 -4.13
N PRO A 91 -20.78 -17.42 -4.70
CA PRO A 91 -20.55 -18.32 -5.82
C PRO A 91 -20.63 -19.79 -5.37
N GLU A 92 -21.37 -20.60 -6.12
CA GLU A 92 -21.50 -22.03 -5.82
C GLU A 92 -20.14 -22.75 -5.96
N PRO A 93 -19.84 -23.73 -5.09
CA PRO A 93 -18.61 -24.50 -5.18
C PRO A 93 -18.42 -25.13 -6.56
N GLY A 94 -17.22 -25.00 -7.13
CA GLY A 94 -16.88 -25.55 -8.46
C GLY A 94 -17.10 -24.59 -9.64
N THR A 95 -17.84 -23.49 -9.46
CA THR A 95 -18.02 -22.47 -10.50
C THR A 95 -16.73 -21.66 -10.78
N ARG A 96 -16.65 -21.03 -11.96
CA ARG A 96 -15.53 -20.11 -12.30
C ARG A 96 -15.41 -18.96 -11.31
N ALA A 97 -16.53 -18.42 -10.82
CA ALA A 97 -16.56 -17.35 -9.83
C ALA A 97 -16.00 -17.82 -8.47
N ALA A 98 -16.33 -19.04 -8.02
CA ALA A 98 -15.78 -19.60 -6.79
C ALA A 98 -14.26 -19.87 -6.90
N LYS A 99 -13.80 -20.33 -8.07
CA LYS A 99 -12.36 -20.46 -8.36
C LYS A 99 -11.67 -19.10 -8.33
N PHE A 100 -12.23 -18.09 -8.98
CA PHE A 100 -11.69 -16.73 -8.97
C PHE A 100 -11.58 -16.15 -7.55
N GLN A 101 -12.66 -16.21 -6.76
CA GLN A 101 -12.66 -15.78 -5.36
C GLN A 101 -11.56 -16.49 -4.57
N SER A 102 -11.46 -17.80 -4.69
CA SER A 102 -10.46 -18.61 -3.98
C SER A 102 -9.03 -18.24 -4.41
N VAL A 103 -8.80 -17.98 -5.70
CA VAL A 103 -7.48 -17.57 -6.20
C VAL A 103 -7.11 -16.19 -5.69
N MET A 104 -8.00 -15.19 -5.81
CA MET A 104 -7.72 -13.83 -5.32
C MET A 104 -7.46 -13.80 -3.83
N PHE A 105 -8.25 -14.55 -3.05
CA PHE A 105 -8.04 -14.64 -1.60
C PHE A 105 -6.73 -15.38 -1.25
N LYS A 106 -6.39 -16.45 -1.96
CA LYS A 106 -5.08 -17.13 -1.80
C LYS A 106 -3.92 -16.21 -2.17
N LEU A 107 -4.04 -15.42 -3.25
CA LEU A 107 -3.02 -14.45 -3.65
C LEU A 107 -2.87 -13.33 -2.62
N PHE A 108 -3.97 -12.83 -2.07
CA PHE A 108 -3.96 -11.88 -0.95
C PHE A 108 -3.18 -12.43 0.24
N LEU A 109 -3.58 -13.61 0.75
CA LEU A 109 -2.92 -14.22 1.91
C LEU A 109 -1.44 -14.54 1.65
N LYS A 110 -1.13 -15.11 0.47
CA LYS A 110 0.26 -15.42 0.11
C LYS A 110 1.10 -14.14 0.01
N THR A 111 0.58 -13.10 -0.62
CA THR A 111 1.31 -11.83 -0.73
C THR A 111 1.47 -11.17 0.62
N LEU A 112 0.44 -11.20 1.47
CA LEU A 112 0.53 -10.65 2.82
C LEU A 112 1.61 -11.37 3.65
N LEU A 113 1.59 -12.70 3.69
CA LEU A 113 2.49 -13.49 4.52
C LEU A 113 3.91 -13.61 3.97
N TYR A 114 4.06 -13.79 2.66
CA TYR A 114 5.36 -14.09 2.04
C TYR A 114 6.02 -12.91 1.34
N VAL A 115 5.33 -11.77 1.19
CA VAL A 115 5.90 -10.57 0.56
C VAL A 115 5.77 -9.38 1.48
N SER A 116 4.55 -8.99 1.84
CA SER A 116 4.25 -7.77 2.58
C SER A 116 4.92 -7.70 3.97
N LEU A 117 4.91 -8.82 4.72
CA LEU A 117 5.59 -8.92 6.02
C LEU A 117 7.12 -9.08 5.92
N PRO A 118 7.69 -9.99 5.11
CA PRO A 118 9.14 -10.18 5.09
C PRO A 118 9.90 -9.09 4.32
N LEU A 119 9.32 -8.51 3.27
CA LEU A 119 10.00 -7.52 2.44
C LEU A 119 10.51 -6.30 3.20
N PRO A 120 9.77 -5.65 4.13
CA PRO A 120 10.31 -4.54 4.91
C PRO A 120 11.52 -4.96 5.77
N ILE A 121 11.51 -6.19 6.32
CA ILE A 121 12.65 -6.72 7.08
C ILE A 121 13.87 -6.89 6.17
N LEU A 122 13.67 -7.45 4.98
CA LEU A 122 14.73 -7.59 3.98
C LEU A 122 15.27 -6.24 3.53
N THR A 123 14.40 -5.25 3.32
CA THR A 123 14.80 -3.87 2.98
C THR A 123 15.66 -3.27 4.09
N THR A 124 15.25 -3.42 5.36
CA THR A 124 16.02 -2.95 6.51
C THR A 124 17.40 -3.63 6.58
N LEU A 125 17.45 -4.96 6.41
CA LEU A 125 18.70 -5.70 6.40
C LEU A 125 19.62 -5.26 5.25
N TRP A 126 19.05 -5.01 4.08
CA TRP A 126 19.81 -4.53 2.93
C TRP A 126 20.41 -3.16 3.20
N LEU A 127 19.63 -2.22 3.73
CA LEU A 127 20.10 -0.88 4.13
C LEU A 127 21.24 -0.95 5.14
N VAL A 128 21.11 -1.77 6.18
CA VAL A 128 22.17 -1.96 7.19
C VAL A 128 23.42 -2.56 6.53
N SER A 129 23.27 -3.55 5.65
CA SER A 129 24.39 -4.20 4.98
C SER A 129 25.15 -3.27 4.02
N THR A 130 24.49 -2.25 3.48
CA THR A 130 25.10 -1.24 2.59
C THR A 130 25.60 -0.01 3.35
N GLY A 131 25.65 -0.06 4.69
CA GLY A 131 26.21 1.00 5.52
C GLY A 131 25.25 2.17 5.81
N TYR A 132 23.96 2.00 5.54
CA TYR A 132 22.97 2.99 5.96
C TYR A 132 22.66 2.87 7.46
N SER A 133 22.46 4.03 8.07
CA SER A 133 22.07 4.18 9.48
C SER A 133 20.75 4.92 9.60
N LEU A 134 19.96 4.57 10.61
CA LEU A 134 18.68 5.20 10.87
C LEU A 134 18.88 6.63 11.39
N CYS A 135 18.25 7.62 10.77
CA CYS A 135 18.27 9.01 11.21
C CYS A 135 16.86 9.48 11.61
N ASN A 136 16.63 9.60 12.92
CA ASN A 136 15.34 10.07 13.45
C ASN A 136 15.18 11.59 13.38
N ASP A 137 16.28 12.35 13.29
CA ASP A 137 16.27 13.81 13.27
C ASP A 137 15.72 14.38 11.96
N LEU A 138 15.88 13.64 10.86
CA LEU A 138 15.32 13.99 9.54
C LEU A 138 13.80 13.84 9.46
N ARG A 139 13.15 13.33 10.52
CA ARG A 139 11.73 13.04 10.52
C ARG A 139 10.90 14.32 10.74
N PRO A 140 9.87 14.59 9.92
CA PRO A 140 8.92 15.65 10.20
C PRO A 140 8.24 15.41 11.55
N SER A 141 8.11 16.45 12.37
CA SER A 141 7.39 16.38 13.64
C SER A 141 5.97 15.85 13.41
N GLY A 142 5.64 14.69 14.01
CA GLY A 142 4.33 14.03 13.88
C GLY A 142 4.25 12.87 12.87
N SER A 143 5.27 12.65 12.03
CA SER A 143 5.29 11.50 11.11
C SER A 143 5.79 10.24 11.84
N GLY A 144 4.87 9.39 12.29
CA GLY A 144 5.20 8.12 12.96
C GLY A 144 5.57 6.97 12.01
N TRP A 145 5.29 7.13 10.72
CA TRP A 145 5.25 6.02 9.75
C TRP A 145 6.35 6.10 8.68
N GLN A 146 7.08 7.21 8.63
CA GLN A 146 8.24 7.43 7.74
C GLN A 146 9.53 7.25 8.54
N THR A 147 10.47 6.51 7.97
CA THR A 147 11.82 6.37 8.51
C THR A 147 12.84 6.82 7.48
N PHE A 148 13.86 7.55 7.92
CA PHE A 148 14.93 8.02 7.05
C PHE A 148 16.21 7.26 7.35
N TRP A 149 16.87 6.81 6.30
CA TRP A 149 18.14 6.09 6.33
C TRP A 149 19.19 6.90 5.61
N VAL A 150 20.35 7.07 6.22
CA VAL A 150 21.46 7.86 5.66
C VAL A 150 22.74 7.03 5.57
N ASN A 151 23.48 7.18 4.47
CA ASN A 151 24.78 6.51 4.30
C ASN A 151 25.96 7.29 4.92
N ASN A 152 25.73 8.55 5.30
CA ASN A 152 26.70 9.41 5.97
C ASN A 152 26.01 10.14 7.13
N GLN A 153 26.57 10.05 8.34
CA GLN A 153 25.99 10.70 9.53
C GLN A 153 25.92 12.22 9.42
N ASN A 154 26.77 12.85 8.60
CA ASN A 154 26.69 14.29 8.35
C ASN A 154 25.41 14.70 7.59
N ALA A 155 24.73 13.74 6.94
CA ALA A 155 23.43 13.96 6.32
C ALA A 155 22.28 13.86 7.33
N CYS A 156 22.53 13.44 8.58
CA CYS A 156 21.53 13.39 9.63
C CYS A 156 21.46 14.73 10.37
N PHE A 157 20.36 15.46 10.17
CA PHE A 157 20.09 16.71 10.88
C PHE A 157 18.59 16.94 11.01
N LYS A 158 18.20 17.86 11.90
CA LYS A 158 16.82 18.34 12.00
C LYS A 158 16.57 19.42 10.94
N PRO A 159 15.70 19.18 9.93
CA PRO A 159 15.44 20.15 8.89
C PRO A 159 14.59 21.31 9.41
N ASP A 160 14.89 22.52 8.93
CA ASP A 160 14.12 23.73 9.22
C ASP A 160 12.90 23.83 8.29
N THR A 161 13.05 23.37 7.05
CA THR A 161 11.99 23.35 6.04
C THR A 161 12.13 22.14 5.13
N TYR A 162 11.03 21.75 4.49
CA TYR A 162 11.02 20.80 3.38
C TYR A 162 10.65 21.56 2.10
N ILE A 163 11.30 21.25 0.99
CA ILE A 163 10.89 21.74 -0.34
C ILE A 163 9.99 20.71 -1.03
N ASN A 164 9.40 21.10 -2.17
CA ASN A 164 8.67 20.18 -3.04
C ASN A 164 9.54 18.94 -3.30
N ASP A 165 8.94 17.75 -3.21
CA ASP A 165 9.58 16.42 -3.23
C ASP A 165 10.15 15.91 -1.90
N HIS A 166 9.74 16.51 -0.76
CA HIS A 166 10.12 16.08 0.59
C HIS A 166 11.62 16.15 0.91
N TRP A 167 12.37 17.02 0.23
CA TRP A 167 13.81 17.15 0.52
C TRP A 167 14.03 17.95 1.79
N PRO A 168 14.81 17.42 2.75
CA PRO A 168 15.12 18.12 3.99
C PRO A 168 16.09 19.27 3.71
N CYS A 169 15.74 20.47 4.16
CA CYS A 169 16.58 21.66 4.04
C CYS A 169 16.94 22.21 5.42
N LYS A 170 18.19 22.67 5.55
CA LYS A 170 18.73 23.33 6.74
C LYS A 170 19.30 24.69 6.36
N VAL A 171 19.12 25.70 7.21
CA VAL A 171 19.78 26.99 7.04
C VAL A 171 21.11 26.95 7.78
N VAL A 172 22.21 27.09 7.03
CA VAL A 172 23.57 27.20 7.58
C VAL A 172 24.14 28.54 7.13
N ASP A 173 24.55 29.39 8.07
CA ASP A 173 25.12 30.71 7.82
C ASP A 173 24.25 31.60 6.90
N GLY A 174 22.92 31.58 7.13
CA GLY A 174 21.94 32.35 6.35
C GLY A 174 21.67 31.80 4.94
N LYS A 175 22.31 30.69 4.53
CA LYS A 175 22.07 30.02 3.25
C LYS A 175 21.25 28.75 3.46
N LYS A 176 20.20 28.59 2.67
CA LYS A 176 19.36 27.39 2.66
C LYS A 176 20.09 26.28 1.88
N MET A 177 20.50 25.22 2.57
CA MET A 177 21.09 24.03 1.98
C MET A 177 20.06 22.89 2.02
N CYS A 178 19.71 22.35 0.86
CA CYS A 178 18.79 21.23 0.74
C CYS A 178 19.59 19.99 0.33
N LEU A 179 19.46 18.90 1.08
CA LEU A 179 20.05 17.62 0.67
C LEU A 179 19.09 16.91 -0.27
N GLN A 180 19.61 16.55 -1.45
CA GLN A 180 18.86 15.86 -2.47
C GLN A 180 18.62 14.41 -2.03
N ALA A 181 17.39 14.13 -1.58
CA ALA A 181 17.00 12.79 -1.12
C ALA A 181 16.97 11.74 -2.24
N ASP A 182 17.16 12.14 -3.51
CA ASP A 182 17.06 11.25 -4.66
C ASP A 182 18.41 10.81 -5.26
N GLY A 183 19.56 11.31 -4.75
CA GLY A 183 20.86 11.10 -5.44
C GLY A 183 20.91 11.70 -6.86
N ARG A 184 19.95 12.58 -7.12
CA ARG A 184 19.84 13.64 -8.12
C ARG A 184 21.05 14.50 -8.42
#